data_AF-A0A940A4G4-F1
#
_entry.id   AF-A0A940A4G4-F1
#
_cell.length_a   1.000
_cell.length_b   1.000
_cell.length_c   1.000
_cell.angle_alpha   90.00
_cell.angle_beta   90.00
_cell.angle_gamma   90.00
#
_symmetry.space_group_name_H-M   'P 1'
#
loop_
_entity.id
_entity.type
_entity.pdbx_description
1 polymer ?
#
loop_
_entity_poly.entity_id
_entity_poly.type
_entity_poly.pdbx_seq_one_letter_code
_entity_poly.pdbx_strand_id
1 'polypeptide(L)'
;MQKKKVQFSLVYRDMFQSSGKFQPRKDQLERVAPAIIDMGCFSRVETNGGAFEQVNLLYGENPNKAVRAFTAPFNKVGIKTHMLDRGLNALRMFPVPADVRKLMYKVKHAQGVDIPRIFCGLNDVRNIIPSISYAKEGGMTPQATLCITNSPIHTAEYYFGIAEQLIKAGAPEICLKDMAGIGQPAMLGKLTGMIKQKYPEIIIQYHGHSGPGLSMASILEICKAGGDIIDTAVEPLSWGKVHPDVISVQSMLKHAGFEVADINMDAYMEVRKLTQEFIDDFLGYFMSPTNKLMSSLLLGCGLPGGMMGSMMADLKGVESAINANRQKKGLEPFTEDQLLVRLFNEVAYVWPKVGYPPLVTPFSQYVKNIALMNLLAESMDKPRYSMMDQSIWGMILGKSGKLPGEVAPEIVELAKQKGLEFTDANPQDNYPDDLPTFIKEMEDNGWDRGEDDEELFELAMHPTQYRDYKSGIAKERFEADLAKARGAAAAPAAPKVEAPKAAAPAKGNDVNEEVAAAISMAVAQATAGDAESGVITIRPYTSPWAMKRF
;
A
#
# COMPACT_ATOMS: atom_id res chain seq x y z
N MET A 1 -14.76 -5.07 37.16
CA MET A 1 -14.63 -4.19 35.97
C MET A 1 -15.05 -5.01 34.76
N GLN A 2 -15.95 -4.48 33.93
CA GLN A 2 -16.29 -5.11 32.65
C GLN A 2 -15.04 -5.08 31.77
N LYS A 3 -14.62 -6.24 31.23
CA LYS A 3 -13.45 -6.30 30.34
C LYS A 3 -13.78 -5.53 29.07
N LYS A 4 -12.83 -4.76 28.56
CA LYS A 4 -13.01 -4.03 27.30
C LYS A 4 -12.95 -5.01 26.14
N LYS A 5 -14.00 -5.01 25.30
CA LYS A 5 -14.08 -5.85 24.10
C LYS A 5 -13.23 -5.26 22.98
N VAL A 6 -12.45 -6.12 22.30
CA VAL A 6 -11.72 -5.80 21.07
C VAL A 6 -12.12 -6.83 20.02
N GLN A 7 -12.37 -6.38 18.79
CA GLN A 7 -12.77 -7.23 17.68
C GLN A 7 -11.62 -7.42 16.68
N PHE A 8 -11.66 -8.50 15.90
CA PHE A 8 -10.68 -8.77 14.84
C PHE A 8 -11.28 -8.55 13.46
N SER A 9 -10.41 -8.13 12.54
CA SER A 9 -10.64 -8.02 11.12
C SER A 9 -9.58 -8.82 10.36
N LEU A 10 -9.98 -9.74 9.49
CA LEU A 10 -9.04 -10.49 8.66
C LEU A 10 -8.73 -9.71 7.38
N VAL A 11 -7.47 -9.35 7.17
CA VAL A 11 -7.04 -8.60 5.96
C VAL A 11 -6.70 -9.51 4.78
N TYR A 12 -7.61 -10.42 4.40
CA TYR A 12 -7.33 -11.47 3.42
C TYR A 12 -6.87 -10.92 2.06
N ARG A 13 -7.46 -9.82 1.58
CA ARG A 13 -7.01 -9.11 0.37
C ARG A 13 -5.57 -8.59 0.50
N ASP A 14 -5.23 -7.92 1.60
CA ASP A 14 -3.89 -7.38 1.83
C ASP A 14 -2.84 -8.45 2.13
N MET A 15 -3.24 -9.61 2.64
CA MET A 15 -2.33 -10.75 2.86
C MET A 15 -1.64 -11.17 1.56
N PHE A 16 -2.41 -11.37 0.49
CA PHE A 16 -1.85 -11.71 -0.82
C PHE A 16 -1.15 -10.51 -1.48
N GLN A 17 -1.74 -9.31 -1.41
CA GLN A 17 -1.13 -8.11 -2.02
C GLN A 17 0.23 -7.75 -1.41
N SER A 18 0.42 -8.00 -0.12
CA SER A 18 1.70 -7.73 0.57
C SER A 18 2.73 -8.83 0.30
N SER A 19 2.28 -10.01 -0.09
CA SER A 19 3.15 -11.17 -0.28
C SER A 19 3.56 -11.38 -1.74
N GLY A 20 2.73 -10.96 -2.70
CA GLY A 20 2.98 -11.13 -4.13
C GLY A 20 2.05 -10.29 -5.01
N LYS A 21 2.13 -10.53 -6.32
CA LYS A 21 1.43 -9.74 -7.34
C LYS A 21 -0.07 -10.07 -7.46
N PHE A 22 -0.42 -11.36 -7.39
CA PHE A 22 -1.75 -11.86 -7.73
C PHE A 22 -2.61 -12.13 -6.49
N GLN A 23 -3.91 -12.30 -6.72
CA GLN A 23 -4.93 -12.57 -5.71
C GLN A 23 -5.54 -13.96 -5.95
N PRO A 24 -6.13 -14.61 -4.92
CA PRO A 24 -6.86 -15.85 -5.12
C PRO A 24 -8.01 -15.67 -6.10
N ARG A 25 -8.24 -16.69 -6.93
CA ARG A 25 -9.35 -16.72 -7.89
C ARG A 25 -10.69 -16.92 -7.18
N LYS A 26 -11.79 -16.69 -7.90
CA LYS A 26 -13.16 -16.91 -7.40
C LYS A 26 -13.33 -18.29 -6.74
N ASP A 27 -12.89 -19.36 -7.39
CA ASP A 27 -13.04 -20.74 -6.90
C ASP A 27 -12.28 -20.96 -5.58
N GLN A 28 -11.12 -20.32 -5.42
CA GLN A 28 -10.31 -20.39 -4.20
C GLN A 28 -10.96 -19.58 -3.05
N LEU A 29 -11.49 -18.39 -3.36
CA LEU A 29 -12.19 -17.55 -2.39
C LEU A 29 -13.48 -18.21 -1.86
N GLU A 30 -14.25 -18.86 -2.74
CA GLU A 30 -15.44 -19.64 -2.37
C GLU A 30 -15.11 -20.79 -1.41
N ARG A 31 -13.97 -21.44 -1.61
CA ARG A 31 -13.53 -22.57 -0.79
C ARG A 31 -13.06 -22.16 0.61
N VAL A 32 -12.39 -21.01 0.74
CA VAL A 32 -11.81 -20.58 2.03
C VAL A 32 -12.80 -19.82 2.91
N ALA A 33 -13.80 -19.17 2.33
CA ALA A 33 -14.75 -18.35 3.09
C ALA A 33 -15.49 -19.11 4.22
N PRO A 34 -15.98 -20.35 4.04
CA PRO A 34 -16.59 -21.11 5.14
C PRO A 34 -15.62 -21.36 6.30
N ALA A 35 -14.37 -21.71 6.01
CA ALA A 35 -13.36 -21.93 7.05
C ALA A 35 -13.02 -20.63 7.81
N ILE A 36 -12.98 -19.48 7.13
CA ILE A 36 -12.81 -18.16 7.78
C ILE A 36 -13.99 -17.86 8.71
N ILE A 37 -15.22 -18.18 8.32
CA ILE A 37 -16.41 -18.02 9.17
C ILE A 37 -16.31 -18.93 10.40
N ASP A 38 -15.96 -20.20 10.19
CA ASP A 38 -15.88 -21.21 11.25
C ASP A 38 -14.76 -20.96 12.26
N MET A 39 -13.76 -20.13 11.91
CA MET A 39 -12.78 -19.63 12.89
C MET A 39 -13.45 -18.88 14.05
N GLY A 40 -14.61 -18.26 13.81
CA GLY A 40 -15.48 -17.67 14.84
C GLY A 40 -14.96 -16.39 15.49
N CYS A 41 -13.80 -15.88 15.09
CA CYS A 41 -13.13 -14.77 15.76
C CYS A 41 -13.22 -13.42 15.04
N PHE A 42 -13.62 -13.40 13.76
CA PHE A 42 -13.64 -12.20 12.94
C PHE A 42 -14.99 -11.51 12.94
N SER A 43 -14.97 -10.20 13.16
CA SER A 43 -16.11 -9.31 12.95
C SER A 43 -16.13 -8.71 11.54
N ARG A 44 -14.96 -8.72 10.88
CA ARG A 44 -14.73 -8.10 9.57
C ARG A 44 -13.79 -8.93 8.72
N VAL A 45 -13.96 -8.86 7.40
CA VAL A 45 -13.01 -9.41 6.42
C VAL A 45 -12.75 -8.37 5.33
N GLU A 46 -11.49 -8.10 5.04
CA GLU A 46 -11.09 -7.30 3.88
C GLU A 46 -11.12 -8.17 2.63
N THR A 47 -11.98 -7.81 1.67
CA THR A 47 -12.32 -8.69 0.55
C THR A 47 -11.85 -8.18 -0.81
N ASN A 48 -11.83 -6.86 -1.01
CA ASN A 48 -11.56 -6.25 -2.32
C ASN A 48 -10.95 -4.84 -2.21
N GLY A 49 -10.94 -4.08 -3.31
CA GLY A 49 -10.28 -2.79 -3.40
C GLY A 49 -8.75 -2.94 -3.41
N GLY A 50 -8.04 -1.84 -3.13
CA GLY A 50 -6.59 -1.84 -3.25
C GLY A 50 -6.19 -2.12 -4.69
N ALA A 51 -5.49 -3.23 -4.95
CA ALA A 51 -5.13 -3.66 -6.30
C ALA A 51 -6.02 -4.80 -6.84
N PHE A 52 -7.01 -5.27 -6.07
CA PHE A 52 -7.76 -6.51 -6.36
C PHE A 52 -8.40 -6.51 -7.76
N GLU A 53 -9.21 -5.50 -8.08
CA GLU A 53 -9.94 -5.39 -9.34
C GLU A 53 -8.99 -5.30 -10.54
N GLN A 54 -7.98 -4.43 -10.44
CA GLN A 54 -6.98 -4.26 -11.49
C GLN A 54 -6.23 -5.58 -11.76
N VAL A 55 -5.84 -6.30 -10.70
CA VAL A 55 -5.11 -7.57 -10.81
C VAL A 55 -5.98 -8.66 -11.43
N ASN A 56 -7.27 -8.71 -11.09
CA ASN A 56 -8.26 -9.59 -11.72
C ASN A 56 -8.33 -9.41 -13.23
N LEU A 57 -8.47 -8.16 -13.67
CA LEU A 57 -8.48 -7.84 -15.09
C LEU A 57 -7.14 -8.19 -15.76
N LEU A 58 -6.00 -8.05 -15.07
CA LEU A 58 -4.69 -8.42 -15.60
C LEU A 58 -4.49 -9.93 -15.81
N TYR A 59 -5.13 -10.79 -15.02
CA TYR A 59 -5.12 -12.24 -15.28
C TYR A 59 -6.25 -12.72 -16.20
N GLY A 60 -7.05 -11.78 -16.72
CA GLY A 60 -8.11 -12.05 -17.68
C GLY A 60 -9.41 -12.58 -17.07
N GLU A 61 -9.72 -12.24 -15.82
CA GLU A 61 -11.02 -12.56 -15.23
C GLU A 61 -11.77 -11.30 -14.80
N ASN A 62 -13.10 -11.44 -14.73
CA ASN A 62 -13.98 -10.38 -14.25
C ASN A 62 -13.95 -10.37 -12.69
N PRO A 63 -13.44 -9.29 -12.06
CA PRO A 63 -13.37 -9.18 -10.60
C PRO A 63 -14.72 -9.25 -9.89
N ASN A 64 -15.78 -8.74 -10.50
CA ASN A 64 -17.09 -8.62 -9.86
C ASN A 64 -17.63 -9.97 -9.38
N LYS A 65 -17.41 -11.02 -10.18
CA LYS A 65 -17.79 -12.40 -9.84
C LYS A 65 -17.07 -12.90 -8.59
N ALA A 66 -15.78 -12.57 -8.44
CA ALA A 66 -15.00 -12.93 -7.27
C ALA A 66 -15.43 -12.15 -6.03
N VAL A 67 -15.72 -10.84 -6.17
CA VAL A 67 -16.21 -10.00 -5.06
C VAL A 67 -17.55 -10.52 -4.53
N ARG A 68 -18.54 -10.77 -5.39
CA ARG A 68 -19.85 -11.32 -4.97
C ARG A 68 -19.69 -12.67 -4.26
N ALA A 69 -18.91 -13.56 -4.85
CA ALA A 69 -18.70 -14.90 -4.32
C ALA A 69 -18.02 -14.90 -2.94
N PHE A 70 -17.07 -13.99 -2.73
CA PHE A 70 -16.35 -13.92 -1.46
C PHE A 70 -17.12 -13.19 -0.37
N THR A 71 -17.86 -12.13 -0.69
CA THR A 71 -18.60 -11.33 0.29
C THR A 71 -19.90 -11.98 0.76
N ALA A 72 -20.64 -12.64 -0.15
CA ALA A 72 -21.94 -13.27 0.15
C ALA A 72 -21.96 -14.19 1.39
N PRO A 73 -21.02 -15.14 1.58
CA PRO A 73 -21.03 -16.01 2.75
C PRO A 73 -20.82 -15.24 4.07
N PHE A 74 -19.98 -14.20 4.10
CA PHE A 74 -19.76 -13.37 5.29
C PHE A 74 -21.01 -12.57 5.67
N ASN A 75 -21.64 -11.93 4.67
CA ASN A 75 -22.87 -11.17 4.88
C ASN A 75 -24.01 -12.03 5.41
N LYS A 76 -24.13 -13.27 4.92
CA LYS A 76 -25.15 -14.23 5.36
C LYS A 76 -25.07 -14.53 6.87
N VAL A 77 -23.88 -14.46 7.46
CA VAL A 77 -23.65 -14.70 8.89
C VAL A 77 -23.42 -13.41 9.69
N GLY A 78 -23.57 -12.24 9.06
CA GLY A 78 -23.44 -10.93 9.71
C GLY A 78 -21.99 -10.44 9.93
N ILE A 79 -21.00 -11.10 9.31
CA ILE A 79 -19.62 -10.59 9.27
C ILE A 79 -19.54 -9.49 8.23
N LYS A 80 -19.04 -8.32 8.62
CA LYS A 80 -18.93 -7.17 7.72
C LYS A 80 -17.78 -7.33 6.75
N THR A 81 -17.96 -6.94 5.50
CA THR A 81 -16.89 -6.94 4.52
C THR A 81 -16.41 -5.53 4.23
N HIS A 82 -15.11 -5.36 4.02
CA HIS A 82 -14.55 -4.04 3.74
C HIS A 82 -13.55 -4.06 2.59
N MET A 83 -13.34 -2.88 2.01
CA MET A 83 -12.45 -2.65 0.88
C MET A 83 -11.48 -1.50 1.16
N LEU A 84 -10.35 -1.48 0.47
CA LEU A 84 -9.41 -0.35 0.50
C LEU A 84 -9.68 0.62 -0.67
N ASP A 85 -10.00 1.87 -0.33
CA ASP A 85 -10.36 2.95 -1.26
C ASP A 85 -9.38 4.12 -1.14
N ARG A 86 -8.84 4.60 -2.27
CA ARG A 86 -7.88 5.72 -2.34
C ARG A 86 -8.54 7.10 -2.48
N GLY A 87 -9.78 7.26 -2.03
CA GLY A 87 -10.48 8.56 -2.00
C GLY A 87 -10.63 9.14 -3.40
N LEU A 88 -9.99 10.29 -3.65
CA LEU A 88 -9.92 10.90 -4.99
C LEU A 88 -9.50 9.91 -6.09
N ASN A 89 -8.59 8.98 -5.79
CA ASN A 89 -8.07 8.03 -6.78
C ASN A 89 -8.88 6.72 -6.85
N ALA A 90 -9.85 6.52 -5.94
CA ALA A 90 -10.65 5.30 -5.87
C ALA A 90 -9.79 4.01 -5.95
N LEU A 91 -9.98 3.20 -6.99
CA LEU A 91 -9.24 1.95 -7.21
C LEU A 91 -8.09 2.08 -8.24
N ARG A 92 -7.65 3.31 -8.52
CA ARG A 92 -6.55 3.63 -9.46
C ARG A 92 -5.35 4.25 -8.77
N MET A 93 -4.29 4.47 -9.55
CA MET A 93 -3.13 5.27 -9.14
C MET A 93 -3.26 6.77 -9.46
N PHE A 94 -4.34 7.18 -10.12
CA PHE A 94 -4.59 8.57 -10.51
C PHE A 94 -6.04 8.97 -10.19
N PRO A 95 -6.34 10.28 -10.08
CA PRO A 95 -7.67 10.75 -9.73
C PRO A 95 -8.80 10.26 -10.64
N VAL A 96 -9.99 10.13 -10.07
CA VAL A 96 -11.20 9.61 -10.74
C VAL A 96 -12.33 10.65 -10.69
N PRO A 97 -13.05 10.86 -11.81
CA PRO A 97 -14.26 11.68 -11.85
C PRO A 97 -15.28 11.34 -10.75
N ALA A 98 -16.04 12.35 -10.32
CA ALA A 98 -16.94 12.20 -9.18
C ALA A 98 -18.09 11.22 -9.48
N ASP A 99 -18.69 11.28 -10.66
CA ASP A 99 -19.72 10.36 -11.13
C ASP A 99 -19.26 8.89 -11.16
N VAL A 100 -18.05 8.60 -11.62
CA VAL A 100 -17.46 7.24 -11.60
C VAL A 100 -17.24 6.75 -10.18
N ARG A 101 -16.80 7.62 -9.25
CA ARG A 101 -16.67 7.25 -7.82
C ARG A 101 -18.04 6.99 -7.17
N LYS A 102 -19.06 7.77 -7.51
CA LYS A 102 -20.45 7.52 -7.05
C LYS A 102 -20.96 6.17 -7.57
N LEU A 103 -20.70 5.84 -8.83
CA LEU A 103 -21.02 4.53 -9.39
C LEU A 103 -20.30 3.40 -8.62
N MET A 104 -19.00 3.56 -8.35
CA MET A 104 -18.22 2.57 -7.59
C MET A 104 -18.89 2.21 -6.25
N TYR A 105 -19.29 3.19 -5.43
CA TYR A 105 -19.90 2.87 -4.14
C TYR A 105 -21.23 2.12 -4.28
N LYS A 106 -22.07 2.48 -5.27
CA LYS A 106 -23.31 1.75 -5.55
C LYS A 106 -23.04 0.30 -5.95
N VAL A 107 -22.11 0.09 -6.88
CA VAL A 107 -21.71 -1.24 -7.34
C VAL A 107 -21.15 -2.06 -6.18
N LYS A 108 -20.20 -1.51 -5.41
CA LYS A 108 -19.57 -2.22 -4.30
C LYS A 108 -20.56 -2.56 -3.20
N HIS A 109 -21.52 -1.68 -2.90
CA HIS A 109 -22.60 -2.01 -1.99
C HIS A 109 -23.49 -3.16 -2.51
N ALA A 110 -23.89 -3.11 -3.79
CA ALA A 110 -24.68 -4.18 -4.42
C ALA A 110 -23.95 -5.53 -4.44
N GLN A 111 -22.62 -5.50 -4.55
CA GLN A 111 -21.77 -6.68 -4.43
C GLN A 111 -21.69 -7.26 -3.01
N GLY A 112 -22.19 -6.55 -2.00
CA GLY A 112 -22.13 -6.97 -0.61
C GLY A 112 -20.97 -6.37 0.19
N VAL A 113 -20.33 -5.29 -0.29
CA VAL A 113 -19.28 -4.59 0.46
C VAL A 113 -19.92 -3.58 1.42
N ASP A 114 -19.62 -3.68 2.72
CA ASP A 114 -20.22 -2.80 3.74
C ASP A 114 -19.43 -1.51 3.96
N ILE A 115 -18.10 -1.60 3.99
CA ILE A 115 -17.23 -0.53 4.50
C ILE A 115 -16.14 -0.19 3.48
N PRO A 116 -16.15 1.01 2.88
CA PRO A 116 -14.97 1.55 2.21
C PRO A 116 -14.03 2.17 3.26
N ARG A 117 -12.80 1.66 3.33
CA ARG A 117 -11.69 2.30 4.05
C ARG A 117 -11.04 3.34 3.14
N ILE A 118 -11.44 4.59 3.33
CA ILE A 118 -11.15 5.72 2.44
C ILE A 118 -9.90 6.45 2.93
N PHE A 119 -8.84 6.50 2.13
CA PHE A 119 -7.61 7.23 2.46
C PHE A 119 -7.15 8.16 1.33
N CYS A 120 -6.40 9.18 1.72
CA CYS A 120 -5.57 9.96 0.80
C CYS A 120 -4.11 9.81 1.23
N GLY A 121 -3.20 9.52 0.29
CA GLY A 121 -1.79 9.33 0.63
C GLY A 121 -1.10 10.59 1.19
N LEU A 122 -1.65 11.79 1.00
CA LEU A 122 -1.19 13.04 1.64
C LEU A 122 -1.91 13.36 2.96
N ASN A 123 -2.93 12.58 3.34
CA ASN A 123 -3.90 12.93 4.37
C ASN A 123 -4.64 14.27 4.12
N ASP A 124 -4.75 14.70 2.86
CA ASP A 124 -5.57 15.86 2.51
C ASP A 124 -7.05 15.49 2.59
N VAL A 125 -7.76 16.11 3.55
CA VAL A 125 -9.18 15.86 3.79
C VAL A 125 -10.06 16.18 2.59
N ARG A 126 -9.65 17.10 1.71
CA ARG A 126 -10.40 17.44 0.49
C ARG A 126 -10.52 16.25 -0.48
N ASN A 127 -9.56 15.34 -0.43
CA ASN A 127 -9.53 14.12 -1.21
C ASN A 127 -10.31 12.96 -0.56
N ILE A 128 -10.77 13.11 0.69
CA ILE A 128 -11.46 12.07 1.46
C ILE A 128 -12.94 12.44 1.68
N ILE A 129 -13.22 13.70 2.03
CA ILE A 129 -14.56 14.17 2.43
C ILE A 129 -15.64 13.87 1.37
N PRO A 130 -15.44 14.12 0.06
CA PRO A 130 -16.45 13.79 -0.94
C PRO A 130 -16.80 12.29 -0.93
N SER A 131 -15.81 11.43 -0.77
CA SER A 131 -15.98 9.97 -0.70
C SER A 131 -16.79 9.52 0.51
N ILE A 132 -16.73 10.23 1.65
CA ILE A 132 -17.59 9.96 2.81
C ILE A 132 -19.07 10.13 2.45
N SER A 133 -19.41 11.20 1.72
CA SER A 133 -20.80 11.45 1.26
C SER A 133 -21.23 10.38 0.27
N TYR A 134 -20.42 10.12 -0.76
CA TYR A 134 -20.78 9.19 -1.82
C TYR A 134 -20.93 7.75 -1.34
N ALA A 135 -20.10 7.33 -0.38
CA ALA A 135 -20.22 6.02 0.27
C ALA A 135 -21.56 5.88 1.01
N LYS A 136 -21.97 6.91 1.77
CA LYS A 136 -23.27 6.91 2.47
C LYS A 136 -24.44 6.90 1.50
N GLU A 137 -24.37 7.71 0.45
CA GLU A 137 -25.36 7.73 -0.64
C GLU A 137 -25.47 6.37 -1.35
N GLY A 138 -24.36 5.64 -1.43
CA GLY A 138 -24.30 4.27 -1.95
C GLY A 138 -24.78 3.18 -0.97
N GLY A 139 -25.11 3.51 0.28
CA GLY A 139 -25.57 2.55 1.30
C GLY A 139 -24.47 1.93 2.17
N MET A 140 -23.24 2.46 2.12
CA MET A 140 -22.08 1.93 2.83
C MET A 140 -21.74 2.73 4.10
N THR A 141 -20.94 2.14 4.99
CA THR A 141 -20.40 2.79 6.20
C THR A 141 -18.99 3.32 5.92
N PRO A 142 -18.80 4.64 5.69
CA PRO A 142 -17.48 5.16 5.37
C PRO A 142 -16.52 5.10 6.57
N GLN A 143 -15.39 4.44 6.40
CA GLN A 143 -14.29 4.47 7.36
C GLN A 143 -13.21 5.42 6.84
N ALA A 144 -13.12 6.63 7.41
CA ALA A 144 -12.11 7.59 7.00
C ALA A 144 -10.76 7.22 7.61
N THR A 145 -9.67 7.48 6.90
CA THR A 145 -8.37 6.88 7.23
C THR A 145 -7.27 7.91 7.37
N LEU A 146 -6.44 7.73 8.40
CA LEU A 146 -5.20 8.45 8.62
C LEU A 146 -4.02 7.56 8.18
N CYS A 147 -3.32 7.95 7.11
CA CYS A 147 -2.08 7.31 6.70
C CYS A 147 -0.97 7.69 7.68
N ILE A 148 -0.56 6.73 8.52
CA ILE A 148 0.41 6.95 9.57
C ILE A 148 1.83 6.91 9.00
N THR A 149 2.58 7.96 9.32
CA THR A 149 4.02 8.06 9.16
C THR A 149 4.63 8.73 10.40
N ASN A 150 5.95 8.74 10.50
CA ASN A 150 6.68 9.30 11.64
C ASN A 150 7.72 10.33 11.15
N SER A 151 7.46 11.61 11.43
CA SER A 151 8.40 12.70 11.20
C SER A 151 8.15 13.81 12.25
N PRO A 152 9.02 14.83 12.37
CA PRO A 152 8.87 15.90 13.36
C PRO A 152 7.52 16.63 13.36
N ILE A 153 6.81 16.64 12.23
CA ILE A 153 5.49 17.32 12.12
C ILE A 153 4.30 16.36 12.31
N HIS A 154 4.51 15.05 12.20
CA HIS A 154 3.45 14.04 12.27
C HIS A 154 3.20 13.62 13.72
N THR A 155 2.65 14.55 14.50
CA THR A 155 2.31 14.33 15.91
C THR A 155 0.90 13.78 16.09
N ALA A 156 0.57 13.34 17.31
CA ALA A 156 -0.81 12.96 17.64
C ALA A 156 -1.79 14.12 17.43
N GLU A 157 -1.38 15.36 17.71
CA GLU A 157 -2.17 16.57 17.49
C GLU A 157 -2.43 16.84 16.00
N TYR A 158 -1.42 16.64 15.15
CA TYR A 158 -1.58 16.72 13.69
C TYR A 158 -2.65 15.75 13.19
N TYR A 159 -2.52 14.47 13.55
CA TYR A 159 -3.47 13.45 13.14
C TYR A 159 -4.86 13.66 13.74
N PHE A 160 -4.94 14.11 14.99
CA PHE A 160 -6.22 14.43 15.63
C PHE A 160 -6.94 15.59 14.92
N GLY A 161 -6.22 16.62 14.49
CA GLY A 161 -6.79 17.72 13.70
C GLY A 161 -7.38 17.26 12.36
N ILE A 162 -6.79 16.25 11.72
CA ILE A 162 -7.34 15.62 10.52
C ILE A 162 -8.57 14.77 10.87
N ALA A 163 -8.45 13.91 11.89
CA ALA A 163 -9.56 13.06 12.35
C ALA A 163 -10.80 13.89 12.69
N GLU A 164 -10.63 15.02 13.37
CA GLU A 164 -11.73 15.92 13.72
C GLU A 164 -12.46 16.48 12.49
N GLN A 165 -11.73 16.83 11.43
CA GLN A 165 -12.35 17.29 10.18
C GLN A 165 -13.14 16.17 9.51
N LEU A 166 -12.60 14.94 9.49
CA LEU A 166 -13.25 13.77 8.90
C LEU A 166 -14.49 13.33 9.69
N ILE A 167 -14.44 13.36 11.02
CA ILE A 167 -15.58 13.08 11.91
C ILE A 167 -16.68 14.12 11.71
N LYS A 168 -16.33 15.42 11.65
CA LYS A 168 -17.29 16.50 11.35
C LYS A 168 -17.91 16.39 9.95
N ALA A 169 -17.16 15.87 8.98
CA ALA A 169 -17.70 15.52 7.67
C ALA A 169 -18.59 14.27 7.69
N GLY A 170 -18.71 13.60 8.84
CA GLY A 170 -19.65 12.53 9.11
C GLY A 170 -19.07 11.13 9.01
N ALA A 171 -17.75 10.94 9.08
CA ALA A 171 -17.19 9.59 9.19
C ALA A 171 -17.55 8.94 10.56
N PRO A 172 -18.29 7.82 10.60
CA PRO A 172 -18.57 7.09 11.84
C PRO A 172 -17.37 6.29 12.36
N GLU A 173 -16.36 6.05 11.52
CA GLU A 173 -15.18 5.27 11.87
C GLU A 173 -13.90 5.92 11.38
N ILE A 174 -12.83 5.75 12.17
CA ILE A 174 -11.47 6.17 11.83
C ILE A 174 -10.53 4.96 11.78
N CYS A 175 -9.83 4.79 10.67
CA CYS A 175 -8.72 3.85 10.56
C CYS A 175 -7.38 4.55 10.80
N LEU A 176 -6.57 4.00 11.70
CA LEU A 176 -5.15 4.33 11.82
C LEU A 176 -4.36 3.36 10.91
N LYS A 177 -4.03 3.81 9.69
CA LYS A 177 -3.39 2.98 8.66
C LYS A 177 -1.88 3.17 8.66
N ASP A 178 -1.18 2.33 9.41
CA ASP A 178 0.28 2.21 9.43
C ASP A 178 0.77 1.24 8.34
N MET A 179 0.75 1.72 7.10
CA MET A 179 1.09 0.94 5.90
C MET A 179 2.54 0.46 5.87
N ALA A 180 3.45 1.15 6.56
CA ALA A 180 4.87 0.80 6.61
C ALA A 180 5.24 0.06 7.92
N GLY A 181 4.36 0.02 8.92
CA GLY A 181 4.63 -0.56 10.23
C GLY A 181 5.60 0.29 11.09
N ILE A 182 5.71 1.58 10.80
CA ILE A 182 6.67 2.52 11.43
C ILE A 182 6.00 3.43 12.46
N GLY A 183 4.67 3.35 12.60
CA GLY A 183 3.90 4.14 13.55
C GLY A 183 4.37 3.87 14.96
N GLN A 184 4.78 4.93 15.65
CA GLN A 184 5.32 4.80 17.00
C GLN A 184 4.20 4.44 17.99
N PRO A 185 4.32 3.32 18.75
CA PRO A 185 3.25 2.84 19.62
C PRO A 185 2.72 3.91 20.59
N ALA A 186 3.61 4.69 21.21
CA ALA A 186 3.23 5.76 22.14
C ALA A 186 2.43 6.89 21.46
N MET A 187 2.79 7.26 20.23
CA MET A 187 2.07 8.29 19.46
C MET A 187 0.67 7.77 19.08
N LEU A 188 0.58 6.52 18.63
CA LEU A 188 -0.67 5.88 18.23
C LEU A 188 -1.64 5.71 19.41
N GLY A 189 -1.12 5.31 20.58
CA GLY A 189 -1.90 5.26 21.83
C GLY A 189 -2.42 6.64 22.23
N LYS A 190 -1.55 7.67 22.20
CA LYS A 190 -1.94 9.06 22.50
C LYS A 190 -3.03 9.55 21.54
N LEU A 191 -2.85 9.39 20.23
CA LEU A 191 -3.82 9.76 19.21
C LEU A 191 -5.17 9.07 19.43
N THR A 192 -5.17 7.77 19.68
CA THR A 192 -6.38 6.98 19.96
C THR A 192 -7.12 7.53 21.18
N GLY A 193 -6.39 7.81 22.27
CA GLY A 193 -6.95 8.39 23.49
C GLY A 193 -7.58 9.77 23.25
N MET A 194 -6.92 10.63 22.47
CA MET A 194 -7.44 11.94 22.11
C MET A 194 -8.76 11.83 21.32
N ILE A 195 -8.84 10.94 20.34
CA ILE A 195 -10.08 10.71 19.56
C ILE A 195 -11.18 10.20 20.49
N LYS A 196 -10.95 9.13 21.27
CA LYS A 196 -12.00 8.55 22.12
C LYS A 196 -12.42 9.45 23.28
N GLN A 197 -11.54 10.35 23.76
CA GLN A 197 -11.91 11.33 24.78
C GLN A 197 -12.94 12.33 24.25
N LYS A 198 -12.79 12.80 23.00
CA LYS A 198 -13.68 13.80 22.41
C LYS A 198 -14.88 13.19 21.70
N TYR A 199 -14.69 12.02 21.08
CA TYR A 199 -15.67 11.31 20.26
C TYR A 199 -15.71 9.82 20.67
N PRO A 200 -16.24 9.50 21.87
CA PRO A 200 -16.25 8.14 22.39
C PRO A 200 -17.02 7.13 21.52
N GLU A 201 -17.98 7.61 20.73
CA GLU A 201 -18.80 6.84 19.80
C GLU A 201 -18.07 6.41 18.53
N ILE A 202 -16.97 7.08 18.16
CA ILE A 202 -16.23 6.78 16.94
C ILE A 202 -15.51 5.45 17.10
N ILE A 203 -15.74 4.55 16.14
CA ILE A 203 -15.04 3.27 16.04
C ILE A 203 -13.64 3.53 15.51
N ILE A 204 -12.62 3.03 16.21
CA ILE A 204 -11.23 3.10 15.77
C ILE A 204 -10.74 1.71 15.38
N GLN A 205 -10.32 1.58 14.12
CA GLN A 205 -9.69 0.37 13.59
C GLN A 205 -8.19 0.62 13.36
N TYR A 206 -7.35 -0.31 13.80
CA TYR A 206 -5.91 -0.26 13.53
C TYR A 206 -5.54 -1.21 12.40
N HIS A 207 -4.78 -0.70 11.44
CA HIS A 207 -4.18 -1.45 10.35
C HIS A 207 -2.68 -1.22 10.36
N GLY A 208 -1.88 -2.25 10.67
CA GLY A 208 -0.44 -2.09 10.84
C GLY A 208 0.35 -3.27 10.33
N HIS A 209 1.25 -3.01 9.39
CA HIS A 209 2.15 -4.02 8.86
C HIS A 209 3.25 -4.39 9.88
N SER A 210 3.74 -5.63 9.80
CA SER A 210 4.74 -6.17 10.72
C SER A 210 6.20 -5.91 10.32
N GLY A 211 6.45 -5.29 9.16
CA GLY A 211 7.79 -5.22 8.57
C GLY A 211 8.88 -4.78 9.54
N PRO A 212 8.72 -3.62 10.22
CA PRO A 212 9.69 -3.13 11.21
C PRO A 212 9.53 -3.71 12.63
N GLY A 213 8.48 -4.47 12.90
CA GLY A 213 8.24 -5.13 14.19
C GLY A 213 7.55 -4.31 15.28
N LEU A 214 7.00 -3.13 14.98
CA LEU A 214 6.28 -2.31 15.97
C LEU A 214 4.80 -2.66 16.14
N SER A 215 4.20 -3.37 15.17
CA SER A 215 2.75 -3.59 15.09
C SER A 215 2.12 -4.19 16.35
N MET A 216 2.75 -5.17 17.00
CA MET A 216 2.25 -5.78 18.24
C MET A 216 2.18 -4.79 19.41
N ALA A 217 3.22 -3.96 19.58
CA ALA A 217 3.24 -2.93 20.61
C ALA A 217 2.20 -1.84 20.31
N SER A 218 2.08 -1.42 19.05
CA SER A 218 1.07 -0.46 18.61
C SER A 218 -0.35 -0.95 18.87
N ILE A 219 -0.65 -2.22 18.58
CA ILE A 219 -1.96 -2.84 18.88
C ILE A 219 -2.27 -2.71 20.37
N LEU A 220 -1.32 -3.06 21.25
CA LEU A 220 -1.53 -3.02 22.69
C LEU A 220 -1.80 -1.59 23.20
N GLU A 221 -1.00 -0.61 22.76
CA GLU A 221 -1.18 0.79 23.15
C GLU A 221 -2.50 1.38 22.65
N ILE A 222 -2.90 1.08 21.41
CA ILE A 222 -4.19 1.48 20.85
C ILE A 222 -5.36 0.86 21.63
N CYS A 223 -5.29 -0.45 21.92
CA CYS A 223 -6.34 -1.14 22.67
C CYS A 223 -6.50 -0.55 24.08
N LYS A 224 -5.39 -0.29 24.79
CA LYS A 224 -5.39 0.38 26.10
C LYS A 224 -6.01 1.76 26.04
N ALA A 225 -5.72 2.51 24.97
CA ALA A 225 -6.18 3.88 24.82
C ALA A 225 -7.65 4.01 24.39
N GLY A 226 -8.24 2.99 23.77
CA GLY A 226 -9.55 3.24 23.18
C GLY A 226 -9.95 2.45 21.95
N GLY A 227 -9.00 1.86 21.22
CA GLY A 227 -9.27 1.17 19.97
C GLY A 227 -10.25 0.01 20.09
N ASP A 228 -10.97 -0.23 19.00
CA ASP A 228 -12.13 -1.11 18.95
C ASP A 228 -11.86 -2.36 18.09
N ILE A 229 -11.16 -2.21 16.96
CA ILE A 229 -10.96 -3.27 15.97
C ILE A 229 -9.51 -3.35 15.51
N ILE A 230 -8.96 -4.55 15.40
CA ILE A 230 -7.58 -4.79 14.97
C ILE A 230 -7.55 -5.63 13.69
N ASP A 231 -6.87 -5.13 12.67
CA ASP A 231 -6.51 -5.92 11.49
C ASP A 231 -5.45 -6.96 11.84
N THR A 232 -5.70 -8.19 11.42
CA THR A 232 -4.83 -9.35 11.63
C THR A 232 -4.78 -10.22 10.38
N ALA A 233 -3.73 -11.03 10.27
CA ALA A 233 -3.57 -12.04 9.23
C ALA A 233 -3.63 -13.46 9.81
N VAL A 234 -3.54 -14.45 8.92
CA VAL A 234 -3.44 -15.89 9.23
C VAL A 234 -2.24 -16.47 8.49
N GLU A 235 -1.48 -17.36 9.12
CA GLU A 235 -0.44 -18.12 8.44
C GLU A 235 -0.98 -18.91 7.23
N PRO A 236 -0.17 -19.16 6.17
CA PRO A 236 1.25 -18.86 6.04
C PRO A 236 1.57 -17.43 5.58
N LEU A 237 0.57 -16.55 5.49
CA LEU A 237 0.71 -15.16 5.03
C LEU A 237 0.50 -14.17 6.17
N SER A 238 1.22 -14.38 7.27
CA SER A 238 1.34 -13.43 8.38
C SER A 238 2.83 -13.08 8.57
N TRP A 239 3.08 -12.00 9.31
CA TRP A 239 4.42 -11.47 9.60
C TRP A 239 5.17 -10.94 8.37
N GLY A 240 6.46 -10.64 8.55
CA GLY A 240 7.27 -9.98 7.52
C GLY A 240 6.63 -8.66 7.07
N LYS A 241 6.50 -8.47 5.76
CA LYS A 241 5.86 -7.29 5.16
C LYS A 241 4.32 -7.32 5.23
N VAL A 242 3.71 -8.36 5.81
CA VAL A 242 2.25 -8.53 5.96
C VAL A 242 1.79 -7.99 7.33
N HIS A 243 0.86 -8.66 8.02
CA HIS A 243 0.24 -8.24 9.28
C HIS A 243 0.48 -9.29 10.38
N PRO A 244 0.35 -8.96 11.67
CA PRO A 244 0.47 -9.93 12.75
C PRO A 244 -0.53 -11.08 12.64
N ASP A 245 -0.12 -12.27 13.04
CA ASP A 245 -1.02 -13.41 13.11
C ASP A 245 -2.06 -13.24 14.23
N VAL A 246 -3.32 -13.58 13.92
CA VAL A 246 -4.45 -13.47 14.86
C VAL A 246 -4.24 -14.26 16.16
N ILE A 247 -3.52 -15.38 16.14
CA ILE A 247 -3.25 -16.19 17.34
C ILE A 247 -2.39 -15.40 18.33
N SER A 248 -1.31 -14.77 17.83
CA SER A 248 -0.40 -13.97 18.67
C SER A 248 -1.08 -12.72 19.21
N VAL A 249 -1.89 -12.05 18.37
CA VAL A 249 -2.67 -10.87 18.80
C VAL A 249 -3.68 -11.23 19.86
N GLN A 250 -4.46 -12.31 19.67
CA GLN A 250 -5.43 -12.78 20.64
C GLN A 250 -4.78 -13.15 21.97
N SER A 251 -3.69 -13.93 21.93
CA SER A 251 -2.96 -14.34 23.13
C SER A 251 -2.47 -13.13 23.93
N MET A 252 -1.83 -12.16 23.27
CA MET A 252 -1.38 -10.92 23.90
C MET A 252 -2.54 -10.15 24.55
N LEU A 253 -3.65 -9.95 23.82
CA LEU A 253 -4.79 -9.17 24.32
C LEU A 253 -5.52 -9.86 25.49
N LYS A 254 -5.65 -11.20 25.46
CA LYS A 254 -6.21 -11.97 26.59
C LYS A 254 -5.37 -11.79 27.86
N HIS A 255 -4.05 -11.90 27.75
CA HIS A 255 -3.14 -11.72 28.89
C HIS A 255 -3.08 -10.27 29.38
N ALA A 256 -3.31 -9.30 28.48
CA ALA A 256 -3.46 -7.89 28.84
C ALA A 256 -4.84 -7.55 29.43
N GLY A 257 -5.76 -8.51 29.55
CA GLY A 257 -7.05 -8.35 30.24
C GLY A 257 -8.22 -7.93 29.35
N PHE A 258 -8.06 -7.89 28.03
CA PHE A 258 -9.14 -7.61 27.08
C PHE A 258 -10.06 -8.82 26.87
N GLU A 259 -11.29 -8.54 26.47
CA GLU A 259 -12.24 -9.55 25.97
C GLU A 259 -12.11 -9.63 24.44
N VAL A 260 -11.71 -10.80 23.95
CA VAL A 260 -11.58 -11.08 22.51
C VAL A 260 -12.19 -12.45 22.23
N ALA A 261 -12.72 -12.64 21.02
CA ALA A 261 -13.33 -13.90 20.62
C ALA A 261 -12.33 -15.05 20.62
N ASP A 262 -12.79 -16.26 20.96
CA ASP A 262 -12.01 -17.48 20.83
C ASP A 262 -11.78 -17.83 19.36
N ILE A 263 -10.70 -18.57 19.09
CA ILE A 263 -10.37 -19.03 17.74
C ILE A 263 -10.64 -20.53 17.68
N ASN A 264 -11.46 -20.96 16.74
CA ASN A 264 -11.56 -22.37 16.40
C ASN A 264 -10.28 -22.79 15.64
N MET A 265 -9.44 -23.55 16.32
CA MET A 265 -8.13 -23.94 15.80
C MET A 265 -8.21 -24.92 14.64
N ASP A 266 -9.23 -25.79 14.56
CA ASP A 266 -9.40 -26.69 13.42
C ASP A 266 -9.72 -25.89 12.14
N ALA A 267 -10.59 -24.89 12.27
CA ALA A 267 -10.91 -23.97 11.17
C ALA A 267 -9.70 -23.09 10.78
N TYR A 268 -8.93 -22.60 11.75
CA TYR A 268 -7.67 -21.89 11.48
C TYR A 268 -6.71 -22.75 10.67
N MET A 269 -6.55 -24.03 11.04
CA MET A 269 -5.67 -24.95 10.32
C MET A 269 -6.18 -25.24 8.90
N GLU A 270 -7.49 -25.27 8.68
CA GLU A 270 -8.04 -25.39 7.33
C GLU A 270 -7.82 -24.13 6.49
N VAL A 271 -8.01 -22.93 7.04
CA VAL A 271 -7.68 -21.66 6.35
C VAL A 271 -6.19 -21.63 5.99
N ARG A 272 -5.32 -22.03 6.90
CA ARG A 272 -3.87 -22.12 6.67
C ARG A 272 -3.53 -23.10 5.55
N LYS A 273 -4.14 -24.29 5.57
CA LYS A 273 -3.96 -25.32 4.54
C LYS A 273 -4.42 -24.84 3.17
N LEU A 274 -5.63 -24.29 3.06
CA LEU A 274 -6.17 -23.78 1.80
C LEU A 274 -5.35 -22.60 1.26
N THR A 275 -4.94 -21.68 2.15
CA THR A 275 -4.07 -20.56 1.77
C THR A 275 -2.73 -21.06 1.23
N GLN A 276 -2.12 -22.08 1.84
CA GLN A 276 -0.91 -22.72 1.32
C GLN A 276 -1.15 -23.40 -0.04
N GLU A 277 -2.29 -24.10 -0.21
CA GLU A 277 -2.67 -24.70 -1.50
C GLU A 277 -2.76 -23.65 -2.62
N PHE A 278 -3.31 -22.47 -2.34
CA PHE A 278 -3.42 -21.39 -3.34
C PHE A 278 -2.05 -20.81 -3.72
N ILE A 279 -1.15 -20.74 -2.73
CA ILE A 279 0.26 -20.38 -2.95
C ILE A 279 0.92 -21.42 -3.87
N ASP A 280 0.73 -22.71 -3.58
CA ASP A 280 1.37 -23.81 -4.31
C ASP A 280 0.82 -23.97 -5.74
N ASP A 281 -0.45 -23.64 -5.99
CA ASP A 281 -1.08 -23.71 -7.32
C ASP A 281 -0.39 -22.76 -8.33
N PHE A 282 -0.31 -21.47 -7.98
CA PHE A 282 0.33 -20.50 -8.86
C PHE A 282 0.78 -19.21 -8.18
N LEU A 283 0.16 -18.80 -7.05
CA LEU A 283 0.44 -17.50 -6.45
C LEU A 283 1.89 -17.39 -5.98
N GLY A 284 2.45 -18.50 -5.48
CA GLY A 284 3.83 -18.60 -4.99
C GLY A 284 4.90 -18.29 -6.03
N TYR A 285 4.63 -18.48 -7.33
CA TYR A 285 5.56 -18.09 -8.39
C TYR A 285 5.78 -16.58 -8.49
N PHE A 286 4.87 -15.79 -7.91
CA PHE A 286 4.90 -14.32 -7.94
C PHE A 286 5.07 -13.73 -6.53
N MET A 287 5.59 -14.52 -5.60
CA MET A 287 5.84 -14.13 -4.21
C MET A 287 7.33 -14.20 -3.90
N SER A 288 7.91 -13.08 -3.47
CA SER A 288 9.30 -13.08 -3.03
C SER A 288 9.43 -13.74 -1.65
N PRO A 289 10.35 -14.69 -1.45
CA PRO A 289 10.63 -15.27 -0.13
C PRO A 289 11.02 -14.22 0.93
N THR A 290 11.60 -13.09 0.51
CA THR A 290 12.02 -12.01 1.41
C THR A 290 10.83 -11.29 2.05
N ASN A 291 9.63 -11.40 1.48
CA ASN A 291 8.43 -10.78 2.04
C ASN A 291 8.03 -11.34 3.40
N LYS A 292 8.52 -12.54 3.77
CA LYS A 292 8.33 -13.13 5.11
C LYS A 292 9.31 -12.59 6.15
N LEU A 293 10.35 -11.85 5.72
CA LEU A 293 11.38 -11.30 6.60
C LEU A 293 10.95 -9.95 7.16
N MET A 294 11.34 -9.70 8.42
CA MET A 294 11.19 -8.41 9.09
C MET A 294 12.50 -7.63 9.00
N SER A 295 12.42 -6.30 8.93
CA SER A 295 13.58 -5.42 8.90
C SER A 295 13.29 -4.06 9.54
N SER A 296 14.08 -3.73 10.56
CA SER A 296 14.00 -2.44 11.27
C SER A 296 14.68 -1.28 10.52
N LEU A 297 15.40 -1.56 9.42
CA LEU A 297 16.11 -0.54 8.62
C LEU A 297 15.17 0.55 8.08
N LEU A 298 13.88 0.24 7.99
CA LEU A 298 12.83 1.12 7.47
C LEU A 298 12.41 2.22 8.46
N LEU A 299 12.73 2.09 9.76
CA LEU A 299 12.32 3.04 10.78
C LEU A 299 12.94 4.43 10.59
N GLY A 300 14.21 4.49 10.18
CA GLY A 300 14.94 5.74 10.05
C GLY A 300 14.54 6.55 8.81
N CYS A 301 14.39 5.89 7.65
CA CYS A 301 14.05 6.55 6.39
C CYS A 301 12.54 6.65 6.14
N GLY A 302 11.72 5.95 6.92
CA GLY A 302 10.25 5.93 6.81
C GLY A 302 9.71 5.26 5.53
N LEU A 303 10.58 4.68 4.70
CA LEU A 303 10.19 4.04 3.45
C LEU A 303 9.46 2.72 3.75
N PRO A 304 8.38 2.37 3.01
CA PRO A 304 7.72 1.07 3.15
C PRO A 304 8.63 -0.10 2.79
N GLY A 305 8.49 -1.24 3.45
CA GLY A 305 9.33 -2.42 3.20
C GLY A 305 9.22 -2.98 1.78
N GLY A 306 8.05 -2.88 1.15
CA GLY A 306 7.86 -3.25 -0.26
C GLY A 306 8.63 -2.36 -1.25
N MET A 307 9.17 -1.22 -0.79
CA MET A 307 9.87 -0.28 -1.64
C MET A 307 11.34 -0.61 -1.83
N MET A 308 11.96 -1.33 -0.90
CA MET A 308 13.39 -1.68 -0.93
C MET A 308 13.78 -2.36 -2.26
N GLY A 309 13.01 -3.35 -2.71
CA GLY A 309 13.28 -4.03 -3.98
C GLY A 309 13.26 -3.12 -5.20
N SER A 310 12.20 -2.33 -5.34
CA SER A 310 12.09 -1.34 -6.43
C SER A 310 13.22 -0.30 -6.36
N MET A 311 13.61 0.09 -5.15
CA MET A 311 14.65 1.07 -4.92
C MET A 311 16.02 0.53 -5.35
N MET A 312 16.31 -0.73 -5.05
CA MET A 312 17.56 -1.38 -5.45
C MET A 312 17.61 -1.62 -6.96
N ALA A 313 16.48 -1.98 -7.59
CA ALA A 313 16.40 -2.07 -9.04
C ALA A 313 16.66 -0.72 -9.73
N ASP A 314 16.02 0.35 -9.24
CA ASP A 314 16.22 1.70 -9.76
C ASP A 314 17.65 2.19 -9.53
N LEU A 315 18.23 1.88 -8.36
CA LEU A 315 19.61 2.21 -8.01
C LEU A 315 20.61 1.55 -8.96
N LYS A 316 20.47 0.24 -9.23
CA LYS A 316 21.27 -0.47 -10.23
C LYS A 316 21.13 0.13 -11.62
N GLY A 317 19.93 0.59 -11.97
CA GLY A 317 19.66 1.26 -13.25
C GLY A 317 20.47 2.54 -13.47
N VAL A 318 20.75 3.31 -12.40
CA VAL A 318 21.55 4.55 -12.48
C VAL A 318 23.00 4.38 -12.04
N GLU A 319 23.34 3.30 -11.33
CA GLU A 319 24.68 3.00 -10.83
C GLU A 319 25.72 3.07 -11.93
N SER A 320 25.47 2.41 -13.07
CA SER A 320 26.41 2.40 -14.19
C SER A 320 26.71 3.82 -14.68
N ALA A 321 25.70 4.68 -14.78
CA ALA A 321 25.87 6.07 -15.19
C ALA A 321 26.65 6.89 -14.14
N ILE A 322 26.33 6.73 -12.85
CA ILE A 322 27.03 7.42 -11.76
C ILE A 322 28.50 7.01 -11.74
N ASN A 323 28.79 5.71 -11.78
CA ASN A 323 30.16 5.19 -11.74
C ASN A 323 30.96 5.55 -12.99
N ALA A 324 30.34 5.53 -14.19
CA ALA A 324 30.98 6.02 -15.41
C ALA A 324 31.35 7.51 -15.32
N ASN A 325 30.47 8.34 -14.76
CA ASN A 325 30.75 9.76 -14.57
C ASN A 325 31.88 10.00 -13.55
N ARG A 326 31.93 9.20 -12.47
CA ARG A 326 33.01 9.24 -11.48
C ARG A 326 34.36 8.85 -12.07
N GLN A 327 34.41 7.77 -12.84
CA GLN A 327 35.62 7.30 -13.51
C GLN A 327 36.17 8.36 -14.49
N LYS A 328 35.28 9.05 -15.24
CA LYS A 328 35.68 10.19 -16.09
C LYS A 328 36.32 11.33 -15.30
N LYS A 329 36.01 11.47 -14.02
CA LYS A 329 36.60 12.46 -13.09
C LYS A 329 37.81 11.90 -12.32
N GLY A 330 38.28 10.70 -12.64
CA GLY A 330 39.39 10.04 -11.95
C GLY A 330 39.05 9.58 -10.52
N LEU A 331 37.76 9.41 -10.21
CA LEU A 331 37.30 8.93 -8.92
C LEU A 331 36.95 7.44 -8.96
N GLU A 332 37.23 6.74 -7.86
CA GLU A 332 36.83 5.33 -7.71
C GLU A 332 35.31 5.16 -7.80
N PRO A 333 34.83 4.07 -8.43
CA PRO A 333 33.41 3.75 -8.45
C PRO A 333 32.91 3.51 -7.03
N PHE A 334 31.65 3.89 -6.78
CA PHE A 334 31.00 3.50 -5.54
C PHE A 334 30.61 2.02 -5.60
N THR A 335 30.68 1.35 -4.45
CA THR A 335 30.03 0.06 -4.25
C THR A 335 28.52 0.22 -4.15
N GLU A 336 27.77 -0.87 -4.35
CA GLU A 336 26.31 -0.89 -4.18
C GLU A 336 25.89 -0.40 -2.78
N ASP A 337 26.59 -0.82 -1.73
CA ASP A 337 26.33 -0.40 -0.35
C ASP A 337 26.57 1.09 -0.14
N GLN A 338 27.64 1.65 -0.72
CA GLN A 338 27.92 3.08 -0.64
C GLN A 338 26.84 3.91 -1.33
N LEU A 339 26.36 3.44 -2.49
CA LEU A 339 25.26 4.08 -3.20
C LEU A 339 23.95 4.00 -2.43
N LEU A 340 23.68 2.87 -1.78
CA LEU A 340 22.49 2.69 -0.98
C LEU A 340 22.47 3.61 0.25
N VAL A 341 23.58 3.70 0.99
CA VAL A 341 23.70 4.62 2.13
C VAL A 341 23.53 6.06 1.66
N ARG A 342 24.13 6.44 0.52
CA ARG A 342 23.93 7.76 -0.08
C ARG A 342 22.47 8.02 -0.45
N LEU A 343 21.78 7.03 -1.02
CA LEU A 343 20.37 7.13 -1.37
C LEU A 343 19.50 7.34 -0.11
N PHE A 344 19.74 6.60 0.96
CA PHE A 344 19.02 6.80 2.22
C PHE A 344 19.24 8.18 2.82
N ASN A 345 20.49 8.64 2.84
CA ASN A 345 20.82 9.99 3.31
C ASN A 345 20.14 11.07 2.44
N GLU A 346 20.09 10.85 1.13
CA GLU A 346 19.45 11.78 0.21
C GLU A 346 17.92 11.76 0.36
N VAL A 347 17.29 10.60 0.60
CA VAL A 347 15.87 10.52 0.97
C VAL A 347 15.60 11.29 2.25
N ALA A 348 16.41 11.08 3.30
CA ALA A 348 16.29 11.81 4.56
C ALA A 348 16.47 13.33 4.39
N TYR A 349 17.30 13.76 3.44
CA TYR A 349 17.48 15.18 3.09
C TYR A 349 16.29 15.76 2.31
N VAL A 350 15.77 15.01 1.33
CA VAL A 350 14.71 15.46 0.42
C VAL A 350 13.36 15.48 1.09
N TRP A 351 13.04 14.45 1.88
CA TRP A 351 11.71 14.28 2.49
C TRP A 351 11.17 15.51 3.24
N PRO A 352 11.93 16.15 4.15
CA PRO A 352 11.51 17.42 4.76
C PRO A 352 11.28 18.55 3.75
N LYS A 353 12.12 18.62 2.71
CA LYS A 353 12.12 19.74 1.76
C LYS A 353 10.95 19.72 0.79
N VAL A 354 10.36 18.55 0.58
CA VAL A 354 9.15 18.39 -0.23
C VAL A 354 7.89 18.34 0.63
N GLY A 355 7.95 18.88 1.85
CA GLY A 355 6.78 19.04 2.71
C GLY A 355 6.34 17.77 3.45
N TYR A 356 7.26 16.83 3.71
CA TYR A 356 6.99 15.60 4.46
C TYR A 356 5.72 14.85 4.01
N PRO A 357 5.53 14.53 2.72
CA PRO A 357 4.40 13.68 2.33
C PRO A 357 4.52 12.31 3.05
N PRO A 358 3.42 11.71 3.53
CA PRO A 358 3.46 10.33 4.00
C PRO A 358 4.04 9.43 2.90
N LEU A 359 5.02 8.60 3.25
CA LEU A 359 5.71 7.74 2.30
C LEU A 359 4.87 6.51 1.96
N VAL A 360 3.74 6.75 1.31
CA VAL A 360 2.86 5.74 0.71
C VAL A 360 2.78 5.97 -0.79
N THR A 361 2.48 4.94 -1.58
CA THR A 361 2.32 5.06 -3.02
C THR A 361 1.23 6.09 -3.37
N PRO A 362 1.46 7.00 -4.33
CA PRO A 362 2.67 7.15 -5.17
C PRO A 362 3.77 8.05 -4.56
N PHE A 363 3.51 8.75 -3.46
CA PHE A 363 4.40 9.78 -2.89
C PHE A 363 5.74 9.22 -2.40
N SER A 364 5.77 7.99 -1.88
CA SER A 364 7.03 7.31 -1.56
C SER A 364 7.94 7.23 -2.79
N GLN A 365 7.41 6.79 -3.94
CA GLN A 365 8.13 6.72 -5.22
C GLN A 365 8.65 8.09 -5.66
N TYR A 366 7.86 9.15 -5.47
CA TYR A 366 8.30 10.51 -5.80
C TYR A 366 9.50 10.93 -4.96
N VAL A 367 9.45 10.78 -3.63
CA VAL A 367 10.57 11.15 -2.75
C VAL A 367 11.82 10.34 -3.07
N LYS A 368 11.69 9.02 -3.30
CA LYS A 368 12.83 8.19 -3.76
C LYS A 368 13.38 8.68 -5.09
N ASN A 369 12.53 8.93 -6.09
CA ASN A 369 12.96 9.32 -7.42
C ASN A 369 13.71 10.65 -7.40
N ILE A 370 13.26 11.63 -6.60
CA ILE A 370 14.01 12.87 -6.39
C ILE A 370 15.40 12.56 -5.83
N ALA A 371 15.49 11.73 -4.80
CA ALA A 371 16.76 11.38 -4.18
C ALA A 371 17.70 10.67 -5.17
N LEU A 372 17.19 9.71 -5.94
CA LEU A 372 17.94 9.00 -6.97
C LEU A 372 18.44 9.94 -8.07
N MET A 373 17.57 10.81 -8.56
CA MET A 373 17.90 11.78 -9.60
C MET A 373 18.85 12.86 -9.08
N ASN A 374 18.83 13.19 -7.79
CA ASN A 374 19.81 14.08 -7.17
C ASN A 374 21.21 13.46 -7.17
N LEU A 375 21.34 12.17 -6.84
CA LEU A 375 22.62 11.46 -6.92
C LEU A 375 23.16 11.40 -8.35
N LEU A 376 22.28 11.15 -9.33
CA LEU A 376 22.63 11.17 -10.74
C LEU A 376 23.07 12.58 -11.18
N ALA A 377 22.30 13.62 -10.81
CA ALA A 377 22.63 15.01 -11.10
C ALA A 377 23.97 15.43 -10.49
N GLU A 378 24.25 15.05 -9.24
CA GLU A 378 25.54 15.28 -8.57
C GLU A 378 26.69 14.66 -9.39
N SER A 379 26.52 13.42 -9.88
CA SER A 379 27.54 12.77 -10.72
C SER A 379 27.82 13.55 -12.03
N MET A 380 26.85 14.32 -12.52
CA MET A 380 26.94 15.16 -13.73
C MET A 380 27.27 16.63 -13.45
N ASP A 381 27.62 17.00 -12.21
CA ASP A 381 27.83 18.39 -11.78
C ASP A 381 26.60 19.30 -12.02
N LYS A 382 25.40 18.72 -11.95
CA LYS A 382 24.13 19.43 -12.05
C LYS A 382 23.56 19.71 -10.65
N PRO A 383 22.81 20.82 -10.47
CA PRO A 383 22.14 21.10 -9.21
C PRO A 383 21.13 20.01 -8.82
N ARG A 384 20.90 19.85 -7.51
CA ARG A 384 19.77 19.07 -6.97
C ARG A 384 18.45 19.58 -7.56
N TYR A 385 17.44 18.70 -7.64
CA TYR A 385 16.09 18.99 -8.15
C TYR A 385 16.00 19.35 -9.64
N SER A 386 17.12 19.35 -10.38
CA SER A 386 17.16 19.71 -11.79
C SER A 386 16.47 18.70 -12.71
N MET A 387 16.22 17.47 -12.24
CA MET A 387 15.70 16.35 -13.02
C MET A 387 14.38 15.78 -12.45
N MET A 388 13.56 16.61 -11.80
CA MET A 388 12.23 16.18 -11.33
C MET A 388 11.22 16.08 -12.47
N ASP A 389 10.46 14.98 -12.50
CA ASP A 389 9.39 14.75 -13.48
C ASP A 389 8.10 15.54 -13.16
N GLN A 390 7.17 15.56 -14.10
CA GLN A 390 5.91 16.33 -13.99
C GLN A 390 5.01 15.85 -12.84
N SER A 391 5.02 14.56 -12.49
CA SER A 391 4.20 14.03 -11.39
C SER A 391 4.73 14.49 -10.04
N ILE A 392 6.07 14.52 -9.89
CA ILE A 392 6.74 15.11 -8.73
C ILE A 392 6.37 16.59 -8.58
N TRP A 393 6.45 17.35 -9.68
CA TRP A 393 6.00 18.75 -9.67
C TRP A 393 4.51 18.88 -9.35
N GLY A 394 3.65 17.99 -9.86
CA GLY A 394 2.23 17.98 -9.52
C GLY A 394 1.96 17.83 -8.02
N MET A 395 2.73 16.99 -7.33
CA MET A 395 2.70 16.89 -5.87
C MET A 395 3.17 18.20 -5.21
N ILE A 396 4.36 18.70 -5.59
CA ILE A 396 4.97 19.88 -4.97
C ILE A 396 4.08 21.13 -5.12
N LEU A 397 3.45 21.30 -6.28
CA LEU A 397 2.63 22.46 -6.61
C LEU A 397 1.20 22.39 -6.04
N GLY A 398 0.84 21.31 -5.34
CA GLY A 398 -0.48 21.16 -4.71
C GLY A 398 -1.58 20.58 -5.62
N LYS A 399 -1.26 20.18 -6.86
CA LYS A 399 -2.24 19.64 -7.82
C LYS A 399 -2.86 18.32 -7.36
N SER A 400 -2.10 17.51 -6.61
CA SER A 400 -2.55 16.22 -6.05
C SER A 400 -3.17 16.35 -4.65
N GLY A 401 -3.23 17.56 -4.10
CA GLY A 401 -3.58 17.83 -2.71
C GLY A 401 -2.48 18.60 -1.97
N LYS A 402 -2.82 19.05 -0.77
CA LYS A 402 -1.95 19.84 0.10
C LYS A 402 -0.92 18.93 0.77
N LEU A 403 0.34 19.33 0.71
CA LEU A 403 1.42 18.68 1.47
C LEU A 403 1.25 18.97 2.98
N PRO A 404 1.61 18.02 3.86
CA PRO A 404 1.54 18.22 5.31
C PRO A 404 2.40 19.39 5.81
N GLY A 405 3.61 19.52 5.27
CA GLY A 405 4.59 20.55 5.63
C GLY A 405 4.88 21.53 4.50
N GLU A 406 5.72 22.51 4.81
CA GLU A 406 6.15 23.51 3.84
C GLU A 406 7.18 22.96 2.85
N VAL A 407 7.12 23.46 1.62
CA VAL A 407 8.13 23.18 0.59
C VAL A 407 9.32 24.11 0.80
N ALA A 408 10.54 23.58 0.68
CA ALA A 408 11.76 24.32 0.92
C ALA A 408 11.92 25.52 -0.04
N PRO A 409 12.47 26.66 0.43
CA PRO A 409 12.60 27.88 -0.37
C PRO A 409 13.30 27.68 -1.72
N GLU A 410 14.33 26.82 -1.78
CA GLU A 410 15.05 26.53 -3.02
C GLU A 410 14.20 25.82 -4.08
N ILE A 411 13.22 25.01 -3.67
CA ILE A 411 12.28 24.35 -4.59
C ILE A 411 11.20 25.34 -5.03
N VAL A 412 10.73 26.20 -4.11
CA VAL A 412 9.79 27.29 -4.44
C VAL A 412 10.40 28.24 -5.46
N GLU A 413 11.66 28.62 -5.29
CA GLU A 413 12.37 29.47 -6.24
C GLU A 413 12.59 28.77 -7.59
N LEU A 414 12.94 27.49 -7.59
CA LEU A 414 13.04 26.69 -8.81
C LEU A 414 11.71 26.61 -9.57
N ALA A 415 10.59 26.50 -8.87
CA ALA A 415 9.26 26.52 -9.47
C ALA A 415 9.01 27.85 -10.20
N LYS A 416 9.31 28.98 -9.55
CA LYS A 416 9.20 30.33 -10.16
C LYS A 416 10.06 30.48 -11.41
N GLN A 417 11.33 30.05 -11.34
CA GLN A 417 12.24 30.09 -12.49
C GLN A 417 11.74 29.26 -13.68
N LYS A 418 10.98 28.20 -13.42
CA LYS A 418 10.34 27.35 -14.43
C LYS A 418 8.96 27.84 -14.87
N GLY A 419 8.45 28.95 -14.31
CA GLY A 419 7.10 29.43 -14.57
C GLY A 419 5.99 28.50 -14.06
N LEU A 420 6.29 27.71 -13.01
CA LEU A 420 5.34 26.79 -12.39
C LEU A 420 4.63 27.47 -11.22
N GLU A 421 3.30 27.35 -11.19
CA GLU A 421 2.46 27.98 -10.17
C GLU A 421 1.95 26.96 -9.14
N PHE A 422 2.01 27.34 -7.87
CA PHE A 422 1.37 26.62 -6.77
C PHE A 422 -0.14 26.85 -6.82
N THR A 423 -0.91 25.84 -6.42
CA THR A 423 -2.35 25.91 -6.35
C THR A 423 -2.87 25.31 -5.05
N ASP A 424 -3.91 25.92 -4.51
CA ASP A 424 -4.73 25.40 -3.41
C ASP A 424 -6.13 24.99 -3.89
N ALA A 425 -6.36 24.93 -5.21
CA ALA A 425 -7.62 24.49 -5.77
C ALA A 425 -7.99 23.08 -5.29
N ASN A 426 -9.29 22.77 -5.29
CA ASN A 426 -9.75 21.43 -4.96
C ASN A 426 -9.28 20.47 -6.06
N PRO A 427 -8.50 19.42 -5.74
CA PRO A 427 -8.01 18.49 -6.75
C PRO A 427 -9.10 17.86 -7.61
N GLN A 428 -10.32 17.66 -7.07
CA GLN A 428 -11.45 17.10 -7.82
C GLN A 428 -11.87 17.96 -9.00
N ASP A 429 -11.71 19.29 -8.94
CA ASP A 429 -12.19 20.22 -9.97
C ASP A 429 -11.44 20.03 -11.30
N ASN A 430 -10.28 19.37 -11.27
CA ASN A 430 -9.50 19.01 -12.45
C ASN A 430 -10.07 17.80 -13.22
N TYR A 431 -11.06 17.11 -12.64
CA TYR A 431 -11.61 15.84 -13.15
C TYR A 431 -13.14 15.93 -13.23
N PRO A 432 -13.67 16.58 -14.29
CA PRO A 432 -15.11 16.64 -14.52
C PRO A 432 -15.69 15.24 -14.76
N ASP A 433 -17.00 15.14 -14.62
CA ASP A 433 -17.78 13.92 -14.88
C ASP A 433 -17.52 13.39 -16.30
N ASP A 434 -17.32 12.07 -16.42
CA ASP A 434 -16.93 11.39 -17.67
C ASP A 434 -17.59 10.01 -17.84
N LEU A 435 -18.46 9.59 -16.92
CA LEU A 435 -19.22 8.35 -17.02
C LEU A 435 -20.04 8.23 -18.34
N PRO A 436 -20.64 9.30 -18.90
CA PRO A 436 -21.36 9.22 -20.18
C PRO A 436 -20.48 8.73 -21.34
N THR A 437 -19.18 9.04 -21.33
CA THR A 437 -18.24 8.57 -22.36
C THR A 437 -18.10 7.05 -22.31
N PHE A 438 -18.00 6.47 -21.11
CA PHE A 438 -17.89 5.02 -20.93
C PHE A 438 -19.20 4.30 -21.23
N ILE A 439 -20.36 4.91 -20.90
CA ILE A 439 -21.67 4.36 -21.28
C ILE A 439 -21.79 4.24 -22.81
N LYS A 440 -21.43 5.33 -23.52
CA LYS A 440 -21.44 5.32 -24.99
C LYS A 440 -20.48 4.26 -25.55
N GLU A 441 -19.31 4.09 -24.96
CA GLU A 441 -18.37 3.04 -25.39
C GLU A 441 -18.91 1.62 -25.18
N MET A 442 -19.65 1.37 -24.09
CA MET A 442 -20.34 0.09 -23.90
C MET A 442 -21.36 -0.15 -25.02
N GLU A 443 -22.16 0.87 -25.37
CA GLU A 443 -23.16 0.81 -26.44
C GLU A 443 -22.53 0.59 -27.83
N ASP A 444 -21.52 1.39 -28.18
CA ASP A 444 -20.82 1.34 -29.47
C ASP A 444 -20.16 -0.04 -29.71
N ASN A 445 -19.69 -0.71 -28.64
CA ASN A 445 -19.10 -2.05 -28.72
C ASN A 445 -20.11 -3.19 -28.50
N GLY A 446 -21.38 -2.89 -28.23
CA GLY A 446 -22.39 -3.89 -27.89
C GLY A 446 -22.10 -4.68 -26.61
N TRP A 447 -21.42 -4.06 -25.64
CA TRP A 447 -21.11 -4.67 -24.34
C TRP A 447 -22.24 -4.44 -23.34
N ASP A 448 -22.66 -5.51 -22.67
CA ASP A 448 -23.62 -5.43 -21.56
C ASP A 448 -23.02 -4.69 -20.36
N ARG A 449 -23.82 -3.84 -19.69
CA ARG A 449 -23.38 -3.06 -18.53
C ARG A 449 -23.11 -3.91 -17.28
N GLY A 450 -23.49 -5.19 -17.30
CA GLY A 450 -23.37 -6.11 -16.17
C GLY A 450 -24.51 -5.91 -15.16
N GLU A 451 -24.65 -6.90 -14.28
CA GLU A 451 -25.52 -6.80 -13.10
C GLU A 451 -25.12 -5.55 -12.30
N ASP A 452 -26.09 -4.72 -11.92
CA ASP A 452 -25.85 -3.47 -11.15
C ASP A 452 -24.81 -2.51 -11.75
N ASP A 453 -24.59 -2.51 -13.08
CA ASP A 453 -23.57 -1.72 -13.80
C ASP A 453 -22.11 -2.13 -13.54
N GLU A 454 -21.89 -3.37 -13.12
CA GLU A 454 -20.56 -3.91 -12.80
C GLU A 454 -19.54 -3.84 -13.94
N GLU A 455 -19.93 -4.19 -15.16
CA GLU A 455 -19.03 -4.16 -16.33
C GLU A 455 -18.74 -2.72 -16.75
N LEU A 456 -19.75 -1.83 -16.68
CA LEU A 456 -19.56 -0.40 -16.90
C LEU A 456 -18.60 0.18 -15.86
N PHE A 457 -18.72 -0.22 -14.60
CA PHE A 457 -17.80 0.20 -13.54
C PHE A 457 -16.37 -0.24 -13.82
N GLU A 458 -16.13 -1.50 -14.22
CA GLU A 458 -14.77 -1.97 -14.51
C GLU A 458 -14.17 -1.28 -15.75
N LEU A 459 -14.97 -1.01 -16.79
CA LEU A 459 -14.52 -0.16 -17.90
C LEU A 459 -14.17 1.25 -17.42
N ALA A 460 -15.10 1.88 -16.70
CA ALA A 460 -14.97 3.25 -16.23
C ALA A 460 -13.92 3.40 -15.12
N MET A 461 -13.46 2.32 -14.47
CA MET A 461 -12.45 2.30 -13.41
C MET A 461 -11.09 1.75 -13.88
N HIS A 462 -11.02 0.86 -14.86
CA HIS A 462 -9.74 0.37 -15.41
C HIS A 462 -9.81 0.22 -16.94
N PRO A 463 -9.89 1.32 -17.71
CA PRO A 463 -10.30 1.27 -19.11
C PRO A 463 -9.37 0.43 -19.99
N THR A 464 -8.06 0.50 -19.76
CA THR A 464 -7.09 -0.31 -20.52
C THR A 464 -7.18 -1.78 -20.14
N GLN A 465 -7.18 -2.08 -18.84
CA GLN A 465 -7.21 -3.46 -18.36
C GLN A 465 -8.52 -4.14 -18.71
N TYR A 466 -9.64 -3.41 -18.67
CA TYR A 466 -10.95 -3.91 -19.07
C TYR A 466 -10.99 -4.26 -20.56
N ARG A 467 -10.49 -3.38 -21.45
CA ARG A 467 -10.40 -3.68 -22.89
C ARG A 467 -9.49 -4.88 -23.18
N ASP A 468 -8.36 -4.98 -22.47
CA ASP A 468 -7.46 -6.14 -22.57
C ASP A 468 -8.13 -7.43 -22.06
N TYR A 469 -8.94 -7.35 -21.02
CA TYR A 469 -9.79 -8.44 -20.55
C TYR A 469 -10.81 -8.86 -21.63
N LYS A 470 -11.58 -7.91 -22.17
CA LYS A 470 -12.63 -8.17 -23.18
C LYS A 470 -12.10 -8.75 -24.48
N SER A 471 -10.89 -8.38 -24.88
CA SER A 471 -10.22 -8.93 -26.07
C SER A 471 -9.56 -10.30 -25.85
N GLY A 472 -9.44 -10.76 -24.60
CA GLY A 472 -8.76 -12.02 -24.24
C GLY A 472 -7.24 -11.90 -24.09
N ILE A 473 -6.63 -10.80 -24.55
CA ILE A 473 -5.16 -10.63 -24.52
C ILE A 473 -4.60 -10.60 -23.09
N ALA A 474 -5.38 -10.17 -22.10
CA ALA A 474 -4.97 -10.23 -20.70
C ALA A 474 -4.74 -11.68 -20.23
N LYS A 475 -5.64 -12.60 -20.62
CA LYS A 475 -5.52 -14.03 -20.28
C LYS A 475 -4.30 -14.66 -20.95
N GLU A 476 -4.09 -14.39 -22.23
CA GLU A 476 -2.94 -14.87 -22.99
C GLU A 476 -1.61 -14.43 -22.36
N ARG A 477 -1.50 -13.15 -21.99
CA ARG A 477 -0.30 -12.61 -21.31
C ARG A 477 -0.07 -13.27 -19.96
N PHE A 478 -1.12 -13.47 -19.18
CA PHE A 478 -1.01 -14.14 -17.88
C PHE A 478 -0.55 -15.59 -18.01
N GLU A 479 -1.10 -16.35 -18.96
CA GLU A 479 -0.70 -17.74 -19.20
C GLU A 479 0.76 -17.85 -19.66
N ALA A 480 1.22 -16.91 -20.49
CA ALA A 480 2.62 -16.81 -20.88
C ALA A 480 3.55 -16.49 -19.69
N ASP A 481 3.18 -15.51 -18.86
CA ASP A 481 3.92 -15.15 -17.65
C ASP A 481 3.98 -16.33 -16.66
N LEU A 482 2.87 -17.04 -16.46
CA LEU A 482 2.79 -18.21 -15.58
C LEU A 482 3.63 -19.37 -16.11
N ALA A 483 3.58 -19.65 -17.41
CA ALA A 483 4.41 -20.68 -18.03
C ALA A 483 5.90 -20.38 -17.87
N LYS A 484 6.29 -19.11 -18.05
CA LYS A 484 7.66 -18.64 -17.83
C LYS A 484 8.09 -18.83 -16.37
N ALA A 485 7.25 -18.44 -15.41
CA ALA A 485 7.56 -18.56 -13.99
C ALA A 485 7.67 -20.02 -13.53
N ARG A 486 6.76 -20.89 -14.01
CA ARG A 486 6.83 -22.35 -13.80
C ARG A 486 8.13 -22.95 -14.37
N GLY A 487 8.50 -22.53 -15.58
CA GLY A 487 9.74 -22.96 -16.22
C GLY A 487 10.99 -22.54 -15.44
N ALA A 488 11.01 -21.31 -14.91
CA ALA A 488 12.12 -20.81 -14.09
C ALA A 488 12.26 -21.58 -12.77
N ALA A 489 11.14 -21.89 -12.11
CA ALA A 489 11.11 -22.66 -10.87
C ALA A 489 11.52 -24.13 -11.04
N ALA A 490 11.33 -24.70 -12.23
CA ALA A 490 11.70 -26.09 -12.55
C ALA A 490 13.16 -26.25 -13.00
N ALA A 491 13.89 -25.16 -13.28
CA ALA A 491 15.30 -25.22 -13.66
C ALA A 491 16.17 -25.69 -12.47
N PRO A 492 17.18 -26.56 -12.68
CA PRO A 492 18.07 -26.96 -11.61
C PRO A 492 18.79 -25.73 -11.04
N ALA A 493 18.75 -25.57 -9.72
CA ALA A 493 19.43 -24.48 -9.04
C ALA A 493 20.90 -24.45 -9.46
N ALA A 494 21.38 -23.29 -9.93
CA ALA A 494 22.80 -23.09 -10.18
C ALA A 494 23.59 -23.46 -8.91
N PRO A 495 24.78 -24.07 -9.04
CA PRO A 495 25.56 -24.50 -7.88
C PRO A 495 25.77 -23.31 -6.95
N LYS A 496 25.41 -23.50 -5.67
CA LYS A 496 25.64 -22.52 -4.61
C LYS A 496 27.12 -22.18 -4.62
N VAL A 497 27.45 -20.91 -4.91
CA VAL A 497 28.78 -20.37 -4.63
C VAL A 497 28.97 -20.49 -3.13
N GLU A 498 29.93 -21.32 -2.70
CA GLU A 498 30.30 -21.43 -1.30
C GLU A 498 30.63 -20.03 -0.76
N ALA A 499 30.03 -19.68 0.37
CA ALA A 499 30.38 -18.47 1.08
C ALA A 499 31.90 -18.48 1.38
N PRO A 500 32.62 -17.38 1.15
CA PRO A 500 34.04 -17.33 1.48
C PRO A 500 34.22 -17.63 2.97
N LYS A 501 35.10 -18.60 3.28
CA LYS A 501 35.50 -18.93 4.64
C LYS A 501 35.88 -17.65 5.38
N ALA A 502 35.28 -17.43 6.55
CA ALA A 502 35.60 -16.33 7.43
C ALA A 502 37.12 -16.26 7.66
N ALA A 503 37.73 -15.15 7.23
CA ALA A 503 39.10 -14.82 7.61
C ALA A 503 39.11 -14.46 9.11
N ALA A 504 40.17 -14.88 9.80
CA ALA A 504 40.41 -14.60 11.21
C ALA A 504 40.39 -13.08 11.50
N PRO A 505 40.00 -12.64 12.71
CA PRO A 505 39.76 -11.24 13.00
C PRO A 505 41.09 -10.46 12.98
N ALA A 506 41.19 -9.49 12.08
CA ALA A 506 42.23 -8.47 12.12
C ALA A 506 41.85 -7.43 13.18
N LYS A 507 42.78 -7.15 14.10
CA LYS A 507 42.65 -6.09 15.10
C LYS A 507 42.76 -4.72 14.41
N GLY A 508 41.71 -3.91 14.52
CA GLY A 508 41.72 -2.50 14.14
C GLY A 508 40.33 -1.90 14.27
N ASN A 509 40.11 -1.05 15.28
CA ASN A 509 38.85 -0.39 15.53
C ASN A 509 38.55 0.64 14.43
N ASP A 510 37.50 0.43 13.64
CA ASP A 510 36.75 1.53 13.03
C ASP A 510 35.26 1.18 13.00
N VAL A 511 34.52 1.78 13.95
CA VAL A 511 33.10 1.46 14.25
C VAL A 511 32.18 1.75 13.03
N ASN A 512 32.64 2.53 12.05
CA ASN A 512 31.90 2.81 10.83
C ASN A 512 31.91 1.67 9.80
N GLU A 513 32.98 0.87 9.71
CA GLU A 513 33.06 -0.24 8.75
C GLU A 513 32.23 -1.45 9.21
N GLU A 514 32.16 -1.72 10.52
CA GLU A 514 31.30 -2.77 11.06
C GLU A 514 29.80 -2.46 10.90
N VAL A 515 29.41 -1.20 11.08
CA VAL A 515 28.04 -0.74 10.81
C VAL A 515 27.73 -0.83 9.31
N ALA A 516 28.66 -0.43 8.44
CA ALA A 516 28.51 -0.57 6.99
C ALA A 516 28.42 -2.04 6.55
N ALA A 517 29.21 -2.94 7.15
CA ALA A 517 29.18 -4.38 6.88
C ALA A 517 27.90 -5.06 7.40
N ALA A 518 27.41 -4.66 8.57
CA ALA A 518 26.13 -5.14 9.11
C ALA A 518 24.94 -4.66 8.25
N ILE A 519 24.99 -3.42 7.78
CA ILE A 519 24.04 -2.89 6.79
C ILE A 519 24.16 -3.68 5.48
N SER A 520 25.36 -3.91 4.97
CA SER A 520 25.62 -4.67 3.73
C SER A 520 25.07 -6.10 3.79
N MET A 521 25.27 -6.82 4.90
CA MET A 521 24.70 -8.17 5.09
C MET A 521 23.16 -8.14 5.17
N ALA A 522 22.59 -7.18 5.88
CA ALA A 522 21.13 -7.03 5.97
C ALA A 522 20.51 -6.61 4.62
N VAL A 523 21.24 -5.84 3.83
CA VAL A 523 20.87 -5.38 2.48
C VAL A 523 20.97 -6.53 1.48
N ALA A 524 22.05 -7.31 1.50
CA ALA A 524 22.20 -8.50 0.66
C ALA A 524 21.07 -9.53 0.91
N GLN A 525 20.64 -9.67 2.17
CA GLN A 525 19.47 -10.49 2.52
C GLN A 525 18.15 -9.90 2.01
N ALA A 526 18.03 -8.57 1.94
CA ALA A 526 16.85 -7.88 1.41
C ALA A 526 16.81 -7.84 -0.14
N THR A 527 17.96 -7.76 -0.81
CA THR A 527 18.07 -7.55 -2.27
C THR A 527 18.06 -8.84 -3.08
N ALA A 528 18.55 -9.96 -2.53
CA ALA A 528 18.69 -11.21 -3.26
C ALA A 528 17.37 -11.81 -3.76
N GLY A 529 16.22 -11.42 -3.19
CA GLY A 529 14.89 -11.91 -3.61
C GLY A 529 14.03 -10.90 -4.38
N ASP A 530 14.49 -9.66 -4.57
CA ASP A 530 13.66 -8.59 -5.14
C ASP A 530 13.91 -8.33 -6.63
N ALA A 531 15.02 -8.81 -7.21
CA ALA A 531 15.26 -8.73 -8.65
C ALA A 531 14.30 -9.63 -9.47
N GLU A 532 13.67 -10.62 -8.85
CA GLU A 532 12.70 -11.54 -9.46
C GLU A 532 11.22 -11.15 -9.19
N SER A 533 10.97 -10.16 -8.32
CA SER A 533 9.65 -10.05 -7.67
C SER A 533 8.56 -9.34 -8.47
N GLY A 534 8.80 -8.90 -9.72
CA GLY A 534 7.75 -8.39 -10.61
C GLY A 534 6.82 -7.33 -9.99
N VAL A 535 7.29 -6.63 -8.94
CA VAL A 535 6.53 -5.60 -8.24
C VAL A 535 6.27 -4.50 -9.25
N ILE A 536 4.99 -4.19 -9.43
CA ILE A 536 4.52 -3.38 -10.55
C ILE A 536 5.21 -2.01 -10.52
N THR A 537 6.12 -1.77 -11.47
CA THR A 537 6.33 -0.41 -11.98
C THR A 537 5.08 -0.08 -12.79
N ILE A 538 4.05 0.45 -12.11
CA ILE A 538 2.85 0.94 -12.76
C ILE A 538 3.31 2.14 -13.58
N ARG A 539 3.49 1.96 -14.89
CA ARG A 539 3.63 3.12 -15.78
C ARG A 539 2.33 3.93 -15.66
N PRO A 540 2.37 5.20 -15.25
CA PRO A 540 1.18 6.00 -15.16
C PRO A 540 0.52 6.08 -16.54
N TYR A 541 -0.79 5.82 -16.59
CA TYR A 541 -1.59 6.16 -17.74
C TYR A 541 -1.57 7.68 -17.91
N THR A 542 -0.92 8.17 -18.96
CA THR A 542 -1.10 9.53 -19.43
C THR A 542 -2.42 9.58 -20.19
N SER A 543 -3.47 10.05 -19.51
CA SER A 543 -4.70 10.39 -20.22
C SER A 543 -4.39 11.41 -21.33
N PRO A 544 -4.92 11.26 -22.56
CA PRO A 544 -4.86 12.31 -23.57
C PRO A 544 -5.43 13.65 -23.08
N TRP A 545 -6.31 13.63 -22.06
CA TRP A 545 -6.81 14.83 -21.38
C TRP A 545 -5.77 15.48 -20.47
N ALA A 546 -4.90 14.68 -19.85
CA ALA A 546 -3.85 15.20 -18.99
C ALA A 546 -2.77 15.90 -19.84
N MET A 547 -2.43 15.37 -21.02
CA MET A 547 -1.44 16.01 -21.92
C MET A 547 -1.89 17.34 -22.54
N LYS A 548 -3.20 17.66 -22.59
CA LYS A 548 -3.65 18.96 -23.14
C LYS A 548 -3.55 20.13 -22.16
N ARG A 549 -3.13 19.88 -20.91
CA ARG A 549 -2.90 20.91 -19.88
C ARG A 549 -1.60 20.70 -19.07
N PHE A 550 -0.69 19.83 -19.54
CA PHE A 550 0.65 19.63 -18.96
C PHE A 550 1.72 20.44 -19.67
#